data_AF-A0A0S8BM83-F1
#
_entry.id   AF-A0A0S8BM83-F1
#
_cell.length_a   1.000
_cell.length_b   1.000
_cell.length_c   1.000
_cell.angle_alpha   90.00
_cell.angle_beta   90.00
_cell.angle_gamma   90.00
#
_symmetry.space_group_name_H-M   'P 1'
#
loop_
_entity.id
_entity.type
_entity.pdbx_description
1 polymer ?
#
loop_
_entity_poly.entity_id
_entity_poly.type
_entity_poly.pdbx_seq_one_letter_code
_entity_poly.pdbx_strand_id
1 'polypeptide(L)'
;MNQMYIILLIAAVALVVTHVVPSMPRVRSRIVATVGEGVFSGIYSLIAIACIATMVWAFNRVPQDFIWVPGPGVRHLPALLMPLALLLVVTGVLTPNPTTFGKEGQLQAQIPARGIVRVTRHPFLWGVILWSITHVLANGDIGAVMFFGGFLGLSVAGMIGLDKKRAEKHGEAWQRFVDVTSSVPFVAIIRGRNMLIVSEIGWLALVITIVVYAALLFGHRWLFGVAPL
;
A
#
# COMPACT_ATOMS: atom_id res chain seq x y z
N MET A 1 28.89 -5.13 -7.82
CA MET A 1 27.42 -5.13 -7.89
C MET A 1 27.03 -4.57 -9.27
N ASN A 2 26.18 -5.26 -10.04
CA ASN A 2 25.75 -4.79 -11.36
C ASN A 2 25.18 -3.36 -11.26
N GLN A 3 25.50 -2.48 -12.21
CA GLN A 3 25.03 -1.08 -12.22
C GLN A 3 23.49 -0.99 -12.09
N MET A 4 22.75 -1.95 -12.66
CA MET A 4 21.28 -1.95 -12.56
C MET A 4 20.77 -2.21 -11.14
N TYR A 5 21.44 -3.02 -10.33
CA TYR A 5 21.09 -3.20 -8.91
C TYR A 5 21.26 -1.91 -8.12
N ILE A 6 22.32 -1.15 -8.41
CA ILE A 6 22.56 0.14 -7.76
C ILE A 6 21.43 1.12 -8.09
N ILE A 7 21.03 1.20 -9.36
CA ILE A 7 19.93 2.09 -9.78
C ILE A 7 18.61 1.66 -9.14
N LEU A 8 18.29 0.36 -9.13
CA LEU A 8 17.09 -0.16 -8.50
C LEU A 8 17.06 0.18 -7.00
N LEU A 9 18.17 -0.04 -6.30
CA LEU A 9 18.29 0.26 -4.88
C LEU A 9 18.16 1.76 -4.61
N ILE A 10 18.83 2.61 -5.39
CA ILE A 10 18.73 4.08 -5.24
C ILE A 10 17.29 4.54 -5.48
N ALA A 11 16.63 4.05 -6.51
CA ALA A 11 15.25 4.41 -6.82
C ALA A 11 14.28 3.92 -5.73
N ALA A 12 14.47 2.72 -5.20
CA ALA A 12 13.69 2.19 -4.07
C ALA A 12 13.91 3.02 -2.79
N VAL A 13 15.17 3.35 -2.46
CA VAL A 13 15.50 4.21 -1.31
C VAL A 13 14.93 5.62 -1.52
N ALA A 14 15.04 6.19 -2.71
CA ALA A 14 14.45 7.49 -3.03
C ALA A 14 12.93 7.46 -2.87
N LEU A 15 12.25 6.38 -3.28
CA LEU A 15 10.83 6.19 -3.04
C LEU A 15 10.52 6.17 -1.53
N VAL A 16 11.30 5.45 -0.73
CA VAL A 16 11.12 5.43 0.73
C VAL A 16 11.34 6.82 1.33
N VAL A 17 12.43 7.50 0.97
CA VAL A 17 12.77 8.85 1.45
C VAL A 17 11.67 9.86 1.09
N THR A 18 11.16 9.80 -0.13
CA THR A 18 10.08 10.68 -0.59
C THR A 18 8.79 10.45 0.17
N HIS A 19 8.56 9.29 0.79
CA HIS A 19 7.40 9.05 1.66
C HIS A 19 7.70 9.41 3.12
N VAL A 20 8.89 9.09 3.63
CA VAL A 20 9.26 9.28 5.03
C VAL A 20 9.49 10.76 5.36
N VAL A 21 10.27 11.48 4.55
CA VAL A 21 10.66 12.88 4.84
C VAL A 21 9.45 13.81 4.87
N PRO A 22 8.54 13.79 3.88
CA PRO A 22 7.34 14.64 3.92
C PRO A 22 6.31 14.16 4.93
N SER A 23 6.44 12.96 5.49
CA SER A 23 5.61 12.54 6.61
C SER A 23 5.98 13.24 7.93
N MET A 24 7.13 13.93 7.98
CA MET A 24 7.57 14.68 9.16
C MET A 24 6.79 15.99 9.26
N PRO A 25 6.03 16.24 10.36
CA PRO A 25 5.14 17.40 10.45
C PRO A 25 5.81 18.74 10.17
N ARG A 26 7.02 18.95 10.70
CA ARG A 26 7.80 20.19 10.55
C ARG A 26 8.27 20.44 9.12
N VAL A 27 8.67 19.38 8.40
CA VAL A 27 9.16 19.50 7.02
C VAL A 27 7.98 19.84 6.11
N ARG A 28 6.90 19.07 6.24
CA ARG A 28 5.70 19.25 5.43
C ARG A 28 5.04 20.60 5.66
N SER A 29 4.86 21.02 6.92
CA SER A 29 4.19 22.29 7.20
C SER A 29 4.93 23.48 6.61
N ARG A 30 6.27 23.47 6.64
CA ARG A 30 7.11 24.51 6.01
C ARG A 30 6.95 24.53 4.50
N ILE A 31 7.01 23.37 3.84
CA ILE A 31 6.87 23.30 2.38
C ILE A 31 5.46 23.69 1.94
N VAL A 32 4.43 23.14 2.59
CA VAL A 32 3.03 23.45 2.26
C VAL A 32 2.71 24.92 2.53
N ALA A 33 3.30 25.55 3.56
CA ALA A 33 3.13 26.97 3.81
C ALA A 33 3.75 27.86 2.72
N THR A 34 4.77 27.38 1.98
CA THR A 34 5.40 28.16 0.91
C THR A 34 4.77 27.92 -0.46
N VAL A 35 4.45 26.67 -0.82
CA VAL A 35 3.96 26.32 -2.17
C VAL A 35 2.47 25.94 -2.23
N GLY A 36 1.82 25.75 -1.09
CA GLY A 36 0.44 25.28 -1.02
C GLY A 36 0.27 23.77 -1.14
N GLU A 37 -0.89 23.26 -0.70
CA GLU A 37 -1.19 21.83 -0.59
C GLU A 37 -1.23 21.13 -1.96
N GLY A 38 -1.87 21.76 -2.95
CA GLY A 38 -2.04 21.20 -4.29
C GLY A 38 -0.72 21.04 -5.04
N VAL A 39 0.11 22.08 -5.02
CA VAL A 39 1.44 22.05 -5.66
C VAL A 39 2.34 21.01 -4.98
N PHE A 40 2.36 20.98 -3.64
CA PHE A 40 3.10 19.98 -2.89
C PHE A 40 2.67 18.56 -3.29
N SER A 41 1.36 18.28 -3.32
CA SER A 41 0.83 16.97 -3.69
C SER A 41 1.13 16.59 -5.15
N GLY A 42 1.07 17.56 -6.07
CA GLY A 42 1.45 17.36 -7.48
C GLY A 42 2.92 16.98 -7.65
N ILE A 43 3.83 17.75 -7.05
CA ILE A 43 5.28 17.49 -7.09
C ILE A 43 5.61 16.15 -6.42
N TYR A 44 5.04 15.90 -5.24
CA TYR A 44 5.20 14.64 -4.51
C TYR A 44 4.81 13.44 -5.37
N SER A 45 3.64 13.51 -6.02
CA SER A 45 3.13 12.44 -6.88
C SER A 45 4.01 12.23 -8.10
N LEU A 46 4.50 13.31 -8.72
CA LEU A 46 5.39 13.23 -9.89
C LEU A 46 6.72 12.56 -9.55
N ILE A 47 7.31 12.90 -8.40
CA ILE A 47 8.55 12.28 -7.91
C ILE A 47 8.32 10.79 -7.60
N ALA A 48 7.20 10.45 -6.95
CA ALA A 48 6.87 9.06 -6.66
C ALA A 48 6.72 8.24 -7.96
N ILE A 49 5.99 8.78 -8.96
CA ILE A 49 5.85 8.15 -10.29
C ILE A 49 7.21 7.96 -10.95
N ALA A 50 8.08 8.98 -10.93
CA ALA A 50 9.42 8.88 -11.51
C ALA A 50 10.28 7.80 -10.81
N CYS A 51 10.21 7.70 -9.48
CA CYS A 51 10.89 6.64 -8.73
C CYS A 51 10.38 5.26 -9.14
N ILE A 52 9.05 5.08 -9.18
CA ILE A 52 8.42 3.80 -9.57
C ILE A 52 8.78 3.42 -11.01
N ALA A 53 8.69 4.36 -11.96
CA ALA A 53 9.04 4.12 -13.36
C ALA A 53 10.52 3.71 -13.49
N THR A 54 11.41 4.36 -12.74
CA THR A 54 12.84 4.02 -12.69
C THR A 54 13.06 2.63 -12.09
N MET A 55 12.35 2.29 -11.01
CA MET A 55 12.40 0.95 -10.42
C MET A 55 11.94 -0.11 -11.42
N VAL A 56 10.84 0.11 -12.14
CA VAL A 56 10.33 -0.85 -13.15
C VAL A 56 11.34 -1.01 -14.29
N TRP A 57 11.89 0.10 -14.77
CA TRP A 57 12.89 0.09 -15.83
C TRP A 57 14.16 -0.69 -15.43
N ALA A 58 14.65 -0.49 -14.20
CA ALA A 58 15.84 -1.15 -13.66
C ALA A 58 15.56 -2.63 -13.33
N PHE A 59 14.41 -2.94 -12.74
CA PHE A 59 14.01 -4.31 -12.39
C PHE A 59 13.92 -5.22 -13.63
N ASN A 60 13.46 -4.70 -14.76
CA ASN A 60 13.47 -5.46 -16.03
C ASN A 60 14.87 -5.70 -16.63
N ARG A 61 15.92 -5.14 -16.04
CA ARG A 61 17.30 -5.18 -16.53
C ARG A 61 18.30 -5.75 -15.53
N VAL A 62 17.88 -6.02 -14.29
CA VAL A 62 18.73 -6.75 -13.35
C VAL A 62 18.80 -8.22 -13.76
N PRO A 63 19.96 -8.89 -13.57
CA PRO A 63 20.04 -10.34 -13.71
C PRO A 63 19.07 -11.04 -12.76
N GLN A 64 18.59 -12.22 -13.14
CA GLN A 64 17.75 -13.05 -12.27
C GLN A 64 18.63 -13.87 -11.32
N ASP A 65 19.28 -13.18 -10.38
CA ASP A 65 20.08 -13.83 -9.35
C ASP A 65 19.15 -14.37 -8.25
N PHE A 66 18.74 -15.63 -8.40
CA PHE A 66 17.80 -16.29 -7.50
C PHE A 66 18.41 -16.54 -6.12
N ILE A 67 17.68 -16.13 -5.07
CA ILE A 67 17.92 -16.54 -3.69
C ILE A 67 17.21 -17.88 -3.43
N TRP A 68 16.02 -18.06 -4.02
CA TRP A 68 15.32 -19.33 -4.12
C TRP A 68 14.65 -19.46 -5.48
N VAL A 69 14.47 -20.70 -5.94
CA VAL A 69 13.69 -21.00 -7.14
C VAL A 69 12.25 -21.29 -6.72
N PRO A 70 11.27 -20.48 -7.13
CA PRO A 70 9.87 -20.71 -6.78
C PRO A 70 9.35 -22.03 -7.36
N GLY A 71 8.70 -22.84 -6.54
CA GLY A 71 8.04 -24.05 -7.02
C GLY A 71 6.87 -23.74 -7.97
N PRO A 72 6.40 -24.72 -8.78
CA PRO A 72 5.34 -24.50 -9.79
C PRO A 72 4.03 -23.94 -9.24
N GLY A 73 3.69 -24.18 -7.97
CA GLY A 73 2.52 -23.56 -7.33
C GLY A 73 2.77 -22.13 -6.85
N VAL A 74 3.99 -21.83 -6.39
CA VAL A 74 4.36 -20.54 -5.79
C VAL A 74 4.37 -19.42 -6.83
N ARG A 75 4.81 -19.71 -8.06
CA ARG A 75 4.78 -18.75 -9.18
C ARG A 75 3.37 -18.21 -9.52
N HIS A 76 2.32 -18.97 -9.18
CA HIS A 76 0.93 -18.57 -9.42
C HIS A 76 0.29 -17.84 -8.24
N LEU A 77 1.01 -17.65 -7.12
CA LEU A 77 0.49 -16.94 -5.95
C LEU A 77 0.05 -15.50 -6.25
N PRO A 78 0.78 -14.69 -7.04
CA PRO A 78 0.30 -13.36 -7.41
C PRO A 78 -1.03 -13.45 -8.14
N ALA A 79 -1.15 -14.29 -9.16
CA ALA A 79 -2.41 -14.45 -9.89
C ALA A 79 -3.58 -14.81 -8.96
N LEU A 80 -3.36 -15.69 -7.97
CA LEU A 80 -4.38 -16.13 -7.02
C LEU A 80 -4.76 -15.06 -5.98
N LEU A 81 -3.77 -14.38 -5.39
CA LEU A 81 -3.97 -13.49 -4.24
C LEU A 81 -4.13 -12.02 -4.62
N MET A 82 -3.81 -11.65 -5.86
CA MET A 82 -3.98 -10.29 -6.35
C MET A 82 -5.41 -9.76 -6.35
N PRO A 83 -6.47 -10.54 -6.65
CA PRO A 83 -7.84 -10.07 -6.48
C PRO A 83 -8.13 -9.58 -5.06
N LEU A 84 -7.61 -10.29 -4.05
CA LEU A 84 -7.75 -9.90 -2.64
C LEU A 84 -6.91 -8.65 -2.31
N ALA A 85 -5.66 -8.59 -2.79
CA ALA A 85 -4.80 -7.42 -2.60
C ALA A 85 -5.42 -6.16 -3.22
N LEU A 86 -5.95 -6.28 -4.44
CA LEU A 86 -6.63 -5.20 -5.16
C LEU A 86 -7.96 -4.84 -4.52
N LEU A 87 -8.71 -5.79 -3.96
CA LEU A 87 -9.91 -5.48 -3.19
C LEU A 87 -9.58 -4.58 -2.01
N LEU A 88 -8.52 -4.90 -1.26
CA LEU A 88 -8.04 -4.10 -0.14
C LEU A 88 -7.55 -2.71 -0.58
N VAL A 89 -6.84 -2.61 -1.70
CA VAL A 89 -6.43 -1.32 -2.28
C VAL A 89 -7.65 -0.49 -2.69
N VAL A 90 -8.53 -1.04 -3.51
CA VAL A 90 -9.72 -0.35 -4.04
C VAL A 90 -10.62 0.12 -2.91
N THR A 91 -10.98 -0.78 -2.00
CA THR A 91 -11.83 -0.42 -0.85
C THR A 91 -11.12 0.54 0.09
N GLY A 92 -9.79 0.46 0.23
CA GLY A 92 -9.01 1.41 1.03
C GLY A 92 -8.93 2.81 0.45
N VAL A 93 -9.07 2.96 -0.88
CA VAL A 93 -9.17 4.27 -1.55
C VAL A 93 -10.59 4.80 -1.49
N LEU A 94 -11.58 3.96 -1.80
CA LEU A 94 -12.98 4.36 -1.93
C LEU A 94 -13.67 4.59 -0.59
N THR A 95 -13.31 3.85 0.46
CA THR A 95 -13.96 3.96 1.77
C THR A 95 -13.40 5.15 2.55
N PRO A 96 -14.24 6.05 3.09
CA PRO A 96 -13.79 7.08 4.01
C PRO A 96 -13.13 6.46 5.25
N ASN A 97 -11.90 6.88 5.55
CA ASN A 97 -11.10 6.31 6.63
C ASN A 97 -10.20 7.39 7.26
N PRO A 98 -10.20 7.54 8.60
CA PRO A 98 -9.29 8.44 9.32
C PRO A 98 -7.79 8.25 9.04
N THR A 99 -7.39 7.06 8.58
CA THR A 99 -6.00 6.77 8.25
C THR A 99 -5.60 7.26 6.86
N THR A 100 -6.57 7.60 6.00
CA THR A 100 -6.33 8.23 4.70
C THR A 100 -5.95 9.70 4.89
N PHE A 101 -4.96 10.14 4.11
CA PHE A 101 -4.55 11.54 4.09
C PHE A 101 -5.75 12.47 3.79
N GLY A 102 -5.86 13.57 4.54
CA GLY A 102 -6.94 14.55 4.40
C GLY A 102 -8.32 14.11 4.93
N LYS A 103 -8.49 12.87 5.40
CA LYS A 103 -9.77 12.34 5.90
C LYS A 103 -9.86 12.20 7.42
N GLU A 104 -9.04 12.94 8.15
CA GLU A 104 -8.99 12.93 9.63
C GLU A 104 -10.33 13.29 10.28
N GLY A 105 -11.16 14.12 9.62
CA GLY A 105 -12.51 14.45 10.07
C GLY A 105 -13.43 13.25 10.25
N GLN A 106 -13.12 12.10 9.64
CA GLN A 106 -13.86 10.85 9.84
C GLN A 106 -13.78 10.31 11.27
N LEU A 107 -12.87 10.82 12.11
CA LEU A 107 -12.84 10.50 13.55
C LEU A 107 -14.09 10.98 14.31
N GLN A 108 -14.86 11.91 13.72
CA GLN A 108 -16.10 12.42 14.29
C GLN A 108 -17.34 11.74 13.73
N ALA A 109 -17.18 10.73 12.86
CA ALA A 109 -18.30 9.99 12.32
C ALA A 109 -19.06 9.24 13.43
N GLN A 110 -20.39 9.24 13.36
CA GLN A 110 -21.24 8.49 14.30
C GLN A 110 -20.95 6.98 14.27
N ILE A 111 -20.59 6.46 13.10
CA ILE A 111 -20.14 5.08 12.91
C ILE A 111 -18.63 5.13 12.62
N PRO A 112 -17.77 4.84 13.61
CA PRO A 112 -16.33 5.05 13.46
C PRO A 112 -15.68 4.09 12.46
N ALA A 113 -16.26 2.91 12.25
CA ALA A 113 -15.75 1.88 11.35
C ALA A 113 -16.87 1.35 10.45
N ARG A 114 -16.69 1.48 9.13
CA ARG A 114 -17.65 1.05 8.10
C ARG A 114 -16.95 0.37 6.94
N GLY A 115 -17.60 -0.60 6.31
CA GLY A 115 -17.08 -1.32 5.15
C GLY A 115 -15.79 -2.05 5.48
N ILE A 116 -14.79 -1.94 4.62
CA ILE A 116 -13.50 -2.62 4.81
C ILE A 116 -12.76 -2.17 6.08
N VAL A 117 -13.06 -0.97 6.60
CA VAL A 117 -12.43 -0.43 7.83
C VAL A 117 -12.76 -1.31 9.05
N ARG A 118 -13.87 -2.06 9.01
CA ARG A 118 -14.21 -3.07 10.03
C ARG A 118 -13.24 -4.25 10.04
N VAL A 119 -12.69 -4.62 8.88
CA VAL A 119 -11.70 -5.69 8.74
C VAL A 119 -10.34 -5.22 9.23
N THR A 120 -9.86 -4.08 8.75
CA THR A 120 -8.63 -3.44 9.21
C THR A 120 -8.73 -1.93 9.02
N ARG A 121 -8.13 -1.15 9.93
CA ARG A 121 -8.04 0.31 9.78
C ARG A 121 -7.06 0.75 8.68
N HIS A 122 -6.26 -0.17 8.14
CA HIS A 122 -5.25 0.10 7.10
C HIS A 122 -5.42 -0.79 5.85
N PRO A 123 -6.60 -0.79 5.21
CA PRO A 123 -6.91 -1.69 4.10
C PRO A 123 -5.94 -1.50 2.92
N PHE A 124 -5.67 -0.26 2.51
CA PHE A 124 -4.74 0.03 1.43
C PHE A 124 -3.33 -0.54 1.69
N LEU A 125 -2.78 -0.29 2.88
CA LEU A 125 -1.44 -0.77 3.23
C LEU A 125 -1.38 -2.31 3.29
N TRP A 126 -2.43 -2.97 3.77
CA TRP A 126 -2.50 -4.44 3.71
C TRP A 126 -2.60 -4.98 2.28
N GLY A 127 -3.27 -4.26 1.38
CA GLY A 127 -3.26 -4.58 -0.04
C GLY A 127 -1.85 -4.53 -0.63
N VAL A 128 -1.07 -3.48 -0.32
CA VAL A 128 0.33 -3.35 -0.75
C VAL A 128 1.21 -4.41 -0.10
N ILE A 129 1.03 -4.71 1.19
CA ILE A 129 1.76 -5.79 1.90
C ILE A 129 1.52 -7.15 1.22
N LEU A 130 0.27 -7.50 0.94
CA LEU A 130 -0.07 -8.77 0.30
C LEU A 130 0.48 -8.85 -1.13
N TRP A 131 0.37 -7.75 -1.90
CA TRP A 131 0.99 -7.63 -3.21
C TRP A 131 2.51 -7.83 -3.14
N SER A 132 3.20 -7.12 -2.24
CA SER A 132 4.65 -7.24 -2.09
C SER A 132 5.08 -8.66 -1.71
N ILE A 133 4.44 -9.26 -0.71
CA ILE A 133 4.79 -10.62 -0.24
C ILE A 133 4.63 -11.63 -1.38
N THR A 134 3.49 -11.60 -2.07
CA THR A 134 3.22 -12.55 -3.16
C THR A 134 4.25 -12.44 -4.28
N HIS A 135 4.65 -11.22 -4.66
CA HIS A 135 5.64 -11.01 -5.71
C HIS A 135 7.05 -11.40 -5.27
N VAL A 136 7.46 -11.11 -4.04
CA VAL A 136 8.75 -11.58 -3.51
C VAL A 136 8.80 -13.11 -3.58
N LEU A 137 7.79 -13.80 -3.03
CA LEU A 137 7.74 -15.26 -2.98
C LEU A 137 7.75 -15.91 -4.37
N ALA A 138 7.02 -15.32 -5.32
CA ALA A 138 6.85 -15.86 -6.67
C ALA A 138 8.00 -15.58 -7.63
N ASN A 139 8.85 -14.59 -7.35
CA ASN A 139 10.02 -14.29 -8.18
C ASN A 139 11.30 -14.89 -7.57
N GLY A 140 11.54 -14.68 -6.28
CA GLY A 140 12.65 -15.32 -5.54
C GLY A 140 14.06 -14.80 -5.84
N ASP A 141 14.21 -13.77 -6.66
CA ASP A 141 15.49 -13.13 -6.98
C ASP A 141 15.77 -11.86 -6.15
N ILE A 142 17.04 -11.44 -6.14
CA ILE A 142 17.52 -10.24 -5.41
C ILE A 142 16.80 -8.97 -5.89
N GLY A 143 16.53 -8.84 -7.18
CA GLY A 143 15.81 -7.71 -7.76
C GLY A 143 14.40 -7.59 -7.19
N ALA A 144 13.69 -8.71 -7.08
CA ALA A 144 12.35 -8.75 -6.52
C ALA A 144 12.35 -8.38 -5.03
N VAL A 145 13.33 -8.88 -4.27
CA VAL A 145 13.49 -8.49 -2.86
C VAL A 145 13.75 -6.98 -2.73
N MET A 146 14.61 -6.39 -3.56
CA MET A 146 14.85 -4.94 -3.54
C MET A 146 13.61 -4.13 -3.91
N PHE A 147 12.92 -4.52 -4.99
CA PHE A 147 11.75 -3.81 -5.49
C PHE A 147 10.57 -3.92 -4.52
N PHE A 148 10.05 -5.14 -4.33
CA PHE A 148 8.83 -5.39 -3.58
C PHE A 148 9.05 -5.31 -2.07
N GLY A 149 10.25 -5.65 -1.60
CA GLY A 149 10.64 -5.52 -0.19
C GLY A 149 10.69 -4.06 0.26
N GLY A 150 11.08 -3.12 -0.62
CA GLY A 150 11.00 -1.69 -0.34
C GLY A 150 9.56 -1.24 -0.04
N PHE A 151 8.60 -1.64 -0.87
CA PHE A 151 7.18 -1.37 -0.64
C PHE A 151 6.62 -2.08 0.60
N LEU A 152 7.07 -3.31 0.87
CA LEU A 152 6.68 -4.07 2.06
C LEU A 152 7.12 -3.32 3.33
N GLY A 153 8.40 -2.97 3.41
CA GLY A 153 8.96 -2.23 4.54
C GLY A 153 8.30 -0.88 4.72
N LEU A 154 8.09 -0.14 3.62
CA LEU A 154 7.41 1.14 3.64
C LEU A 154 5.96 1.03 4.14
N SER A 155 5.23 0.00 3.71
CA SER A 155 3.83 -0.19 4.10
C SER A 155 3.69 -0.57 5.57
N VAL A 156 4.56 -1.47 6.07
CA VAL A 156 4.57 -1.86 7.49
C VAL A 156 4.99 -0.69 8.37
N ALA A 157 6.11 -0.02 8.06
CA ALA A 157 6.58 1.13 8.82
C ALA A 157 5.60 2.31 8.76
N GLY A 158 4.99 2.53 7.59
CA GLY A 158 3.96 3.54 7.37
C GLY A 158 2.74 3.30 8.26
N MET A 159 2.28 2.04 8.38
CA MET A 159 1.16 1.66 9.24
C MET A 159 1.41 2.04 10.71
N ILE A 160 2.57 1.63 11.24
CA ILE A 160 2.98 1.88 12.62
C ILE A 160 3.15 3.39 12.85
N GLY A 161 3.83 4.07 11.93
CA GLY A 161 4.09 5.50 12.02
C GLY A 161 2.81 6.35 11.93
N LEU A 162 1.86 5.96 11.09
CA LEU A 162 0.55 6.62 11.00
C LEU A 162 -0.22 6.47 12.31
N ASP A 163 -0.33 5.25 12.86
CA ASP A 163 -1.05 5.02 14.11
C ASP A 163 -0.46 5.85 15.26
N LYS A 164 0.87 5.88 15.38
CA LYS A 164 1.56 6.68 16.39
C LYS A 164 1.23 8.17 16.24
N LYS A 165 1.38 8.72 15.03
CA LYS A 165 1.09 10.14 14.77
C LYS A 165 -0.37 10.49 15.01
N ARG A 166 -1.30 9.59 14.70
CA ARG A 166 -2.74 9.81 14.91
C ARG A 166 -3.11 9.78 16.39
N ALA A 167 -2.51 8.87 17.16
CA ALA A 167 -2.66 8.84 18.61
C ALA A 167 -2.16 10.13 19.26
N GLU A 168 -0.95 10.59 18.89
CA GLU A 168 -0.36 11.82 19.41
C GLU A 168 -1.18 13.07 19.05
N LYS A 169 -1.74 13.14 17.84
CA LYS A 169 -2.45 14.32 17.33
C LYS A 169 -3.92 14.39 17.78
N HIS A 170 -4.60 13.26 17.91
CA HIS A 170 -6.07 13.24 18.09
C HIS A 170 -6.53 12.59 19.41
N GLY A 171 -5.61 12.05 20.23
CA GLY A 171 -5.89 11.60 21.60
C GLY A 171 -7.13 10.69 21.70
N GLU A 172 -8.09 11.09 22.53
CA GLU A 172 -9.33 10.34 22.78
C GLU A 172 -10.15 10.05 21.51
N ALA A 173 -10.19 10.97 20.54
CA ALA A 173 -10.91 10.75 19.30
C ALA A 173 -10.30 9.59 18.49
N TRP A 174 -8.97 9.48 18.49
CA TRP A 174 -8.28 8.33 17.92
C TRP A 174 -8.52 7.06 18.73
N GLN A 175 -8.49 7.16 20.08
CA GLN A 175 -8.72 6.00 20.94
C GLN A 175 -10.09 5.36 20.69
N ARG A 176 -11.17 6.14 20.61
CA ARG A 176 -12.52 5.63 20.27
C ARG A 176 -12.54 4.86 18.94
N PHE A 177 -11.79 5.33 17.94
CA PHE A 177 -11.66 4.63 16.66
C PHE A 177 -10.86 3.33 16.80
N VAL A 178 -9.78 3.33 17.58
CA VAL A 178 -8.98 2.14 17.90
C VAL A 178 -9.81 1.10 18.66
N ASP A 179 -10.68 1.53 19.57
CA ASP A 179 -11.50 0.64 20.41
C ASP A 179 -12.43 -0.24 19.58
N VAL A 180 -12.84 0.20 18.38
CA VAL A 180 -13.71 -0.57 17.47
C VAL A 180 -13.01 -1.07 16.19
N THR A 181 -11.69 -0.87 16.06
CA THR A 181 -10.90 -1.31 14.88
C THR A 181 -9.60 -2.02 15.26
N SER A 182 -8.92 -2.62 14.29
CA SER A 182 -7.57 -3.15 14.47
C SER A 182 -6.70 -2.82 13.27
N SER A 183 -5.39 -2.67 13.49
CA SER A 183 -4.41 -2.65 12.40
C SER A 183 -4.30 -4.02 11.74
N VAL A 184 -4.39 -5.11 12.50
CA VAL A 184 -4.31 -6.47 11.98
C VAL A 184 -5.71 -6.91 11.50
N PRO A 185 -5.85 -7.45 10.27
CA PRO A 185 -7.13 -7.87 9.71
C PRO A 185 -7.89 -8.81 10.65
N PHE A 186 -9.20 -8.58 10.76
CA PHE A 186 -10.17 -9.38 11.52
C PHE A 186 -10.00 -9.39 13.05
N VAL A 187 -8.90 -8.89 13.61
CA VAL A 187 -8.67 -8.94 15.08
C VAL A 187 -9.73 -8.19 15.88
N ALA A 188 -10.28 -7.07 15.37
CA ALA A 188 -11.39 -6.38 16.04
C ALA A 188 -12.68 -7.20 16.06
N ILE A 189 -12.93 -7.95 14.98
CA ILE A 189 -14.12 -8.78 14.80
C ILE A 189 -14.02 -10.02 15.69
N ILE A 190 -12.87 -10.72 15.67
CA ILE A 190 -12.62 -11.91 16.49
C ILE A 190 -12.73 -11.58 17.99
N ARG A 191 -12.31 -10.37 18.40
CA ARG A 191 -12.42 -9.90 19.79
C ARG A 191 -13.79 -9.32 20.16
N GLY A 192 -14.79 -9.40 19.27
CA GLY A 192 -16.14 -8.89 19.52
C GLY A 192 -16.26 -7.36 19.64
N ARG A 193 -15.23 -6.61 19.24
CA ARG A 193 -15.24 -5.13 19.28
C ARG A 193 -15.96 -4.51 18.08
N ASN A 194 -16.19 -5.31 17.04
CA ASN A 194 -16.93 -4.96 15.83
C ASN A 194 -17.43 -6.25 15.15
N MET A 195 -18.16 -6.13 14.04
CA MET A 195 -18.66 -7.25 13.24
C MET A 195 -18.44 -7.02 11.74
N LEU A 196 -18.31 -8.08 10.96
CA LEU A 196 -18.24 -7.99 9.51
C LEU A 196 -19.63 -7.72 8.93
N ILE A 197 -19.77 -6.67 8.12
CA ILE A 197 -21.00 -6.38 7.38
C ILE A 197 -20.65 -6.35 5.90
N VAL A 198 -20.84 -7.48 5.21
CA VAL A 198 -20.41 -7.67 3.81
C VAL A 198 -21.10 -6.69 2.86
N SER A 199 -22.36 -6.34 3.13
CA SER A 199 -23.11 -5.36 2.33
C SER A 199 -22.50 -3.96 2.36
N GLU A 200 -21.68 -3.61 3.36
CA GLU A 200 -20.99 -2.31 3.43
C GLU A 200 -19.74 -2.22 2.55
N ILE A 201 -19.20 -3.33 2.05
CA ILE A 201 -18.05 -3.32 1.12
C ILE A 201 -18.48 -2.68 -0.21
N GLY A 202 -19.74 -2.88 -0.60
CA GLY A 202 -20.34 -2.31 -1.80
C GLY A 202 -20.00 -3.08 -3.08
N TRP A 203 -21.01 -3.32 -3.91
CA TRP A 203 -20.86 -4.02 -5.19
C TRP A 203 -19.93 -3.26 -6.15
N LEU A 204 -19.94 -1.92 -6.10
CA LEU A 204 -19.11 -1.08 -6.96
C LEU A 204 -17.62 -1.34 -6.74
N ALA A 205 -17.19 -1.49 -5.48
CA ALA A 205 -15.79 -1.81 -5.17
C ALA A 205 -15.39 -3.17 -5.75
N LEU A 206 -16.26 -4.18 -5.66
CA LEU A 206 -16.02 -5.50 -6.25
C LEU A 206 -15.89 -5.44 -7.77
N VAL A 207 -16.80 -4.72 -8.44
CA VAL A 207 -16.74 -4.53 -9.89
C VAL A 207 -15.45 -3.83 -10.30
N ILE A 208 -15.09 -2.74 -9.63
CA ILE A 208 -13.82 -2.02 -9.89
C ILE A 208 -12.63 -2.95 -9.69
N THR A 209 -12.61 -3.74 -8.61
CA THR A 209 -11.54 -4.71 -8.35
C THR A 209 -11.42 -5.73 -9.47
N ILE A 210 -12.52 -6.30 -9.94
CA ILE A 210 -12.52 -7.28 -11.04
C ILE A 210 -12.00 -6.64 -12.33
N VAL A 211 -12.46 -5.44 -12.66
CA VAL A 211 -12.03 -4.71 -13.86
C VAL A 211 -10.54 -4.37 -13.80
N VAL A 212 -10.06 -3.83 -12.66
CA VAL A 212 -8.65 -3.51 -12.46
C VAL A 212 -7.79 -4.76 -12.48
N TYR A 213 -8.23 -5.85 -11.85
CA TYR A 213 -7.52 -7.13 -11.87
C TYR A 213 -7.40 -7.67 -13.29
N ALA A 214 -8.49 -7.70 -14.07
CA ALA A 214 -8.46 -8.12 -15.46
C ALA A 214 -7.54 -7.23 -16.30
N ALA A 215 -7.65 -5.90 -16.16
CA ALA A 215 -6.79 -4.95 -16.86
C ALA A 215 -5.30 -5.17 -16.54
N LEU A 216 -4.96 -5.39 -15.26
CA LEU A 216 -3.59 -5.69 -14.86
C LEU A 216 -3.13 -7.06 -15.34
N LEU A 217 -3.98 -8.09 -15.31
CA LEU A 217 -3.63 -9.44 -15.76
C LEU A 217 -3.35 -9.46 -17.27
N PHE A 218 -4.20 -8.85 -18.09
CA PHE A 218 -4.01 -8.83 -19.55
C PHE A 218 -3.02 -7.75 -20.00
N GLY A 219 -2.92 -6.64 -19.26
CA GLY A 219 -2.00 -5.53 -19.54
C GLY A 219 -0.61 -5.68 -18.92
N HIS A 220 -0.37 -6.69 -18.08
CA HIS A 220 0.85 -6.79 -17.26
C HIS A 220 2.13 -6.70 -18.09
N ARG A 221 2.19 -7.46 -19.20
CA ARG A 221 3.36 -7.50 -20.07
C ARG A 221 3.61 -6.16 -20.76
N TRP A 222 2.55 -5.45 -21.14
CA TRP A 222 2.66 -4.14 -21.76
C TRP A 222 3.07 -3.06 -20.76
N LEU A 223 2.51 -3.09 -19.54
CA LEU A 223 2.78 -2.14 -18.48
C LEU A 223 4.15 -2.32 -17.84
N PHE A 224 4.54 -3.57 -17.58
CA PHE A 224 5.68 -3.90 -16.73
C PHE A 224 6.76 -4.71 -17.45
N GLY A 225 6.57 -5.10 -18.71
CA GLY A 225 7.57 -5.84 -19.49
C GLY A 225 7.66 -7.35 -19.19
N VAL A 226 6.91 -7.87 -18.20
CA VAL A 226 6.96 -9.28 -17.78
C VAL A 226 5.59 -9.96 -17.82
N ALA A 227 5.56 -11.28 -18.03
CA ALA A 227 4.33 -12.05 -17.98
C ALA A 227 3.83 -12.23 -16.53
N PRO A 228 2.52 -12.20 -16.28
CA PRO A 228 1.95 -12.38 -14.93
C PRO A 228 1.69 -13.85 -14.56
N LEU A 229 1.93 -14.79 -15.48
CA LEU A 229 1.68 -16.23 -15.37
C LEU A 229 2.86 -17.03 -15.93
#